data_AF-A0A3M1A9G8-F1
#
_entry.id   AF-A0A3M1A9G8-F1
#
_cell.length_a   1.000
_cell.length_b   1.000
_cell.length_c   1.000
_cell.angle_alpha   90.00
_cell.angle_beta   90.00
_cell.angle_gamma   90.00
#
_symmetry.space_group_name_H-M   'P 1'
#
loop_
_entity.id
_entity.type
_entity.pdbx_description
1 polymer ?
#
loop_
_entity_poly.entity_id
_entity_poly.type
_entity_poly.pdbx_seq_one_letter_code
_entity_poly.pdbx_strand_id
1 'polypeptide(L)' 'TGRVLELIYLGDHIRCRMAVHGTEEFIVKIPNSAGHVRLQRNQEVTVSWSAEDCRALDA' A
#
# COMPACT_ATOMS: atom_id res chain seq x y z
N THR A 1 2.87 7.69 8.39
CA THR A 1 3.53 7.40 7.10
C THR A 1 3.88 5.93 7.06
N GLY A 2 4.21 5.41 5.87
CA GLY A 2 4.70 4.05 5.68
C GLY A 2 5.87 4.02 4.71
N ARG A 3 6.82 3.11 4.92
CA ARG A 3 7.98 2.93 4.03
C ARG A 3 7.77 1.72 3.13
N VAL A 4 7.96 1.88 1.83
CA VAL A 4 7.85 0.79 0.85
C VAL A 4 9.02 -0.18 1.01
N LEU A 5 8.73 -1.45 1.25
CA LEU A 5 9.72 -2.51 1.43
C LEU A 5 9.95 -3.30 0.14
N GLU A 6 8.86 -3.68 -0.54
CA GLU A 6 8.89 -4.44 -1.79
C GLU A 6 7.72 -4.07 -2.69
N LEU A 7 7.92 -4.22 -4.00
CA LEU A 7 6.91 -4.07 -5.04
C LEU A 7 6.97 -5.32 -5.92
N ILE A 8 5.86 -6.05 -6.00
CA ILE A 8 5.76 -7.28 -6.78
C ILE A 8 4.69 -7.08 -7.84
N TYR A 9 5.07 -7.22 -9.10
CA TYR A 9 4.16 -7.12 -10.24
C TYR A 9 3.42 -8.44 -10.43
N LEU A 10 2.08 -8.39 -10.47
CA LEU A 10 1.20 -9.55 -10.62
C LEU A 10 0.31 -9.47 -11.87
N GLY A 11 0.74 -8.70 -12.88
CA GLY A 11 -0.02 -8.52 -14.12
C GLY A 11 -0.95 -7.31 -14.06
N ASP A 12 -2.13 -7.51 -13.47
CA ASP A 12 -3.18 -6.48 -13.38
C ASP A 12 -2.98 -5.49 -12.21
N HIS A 13 -2.17 -5.88 -11.21
CA HIS A 13 -1.84 -5.03 -10.07
C HIS A 13 -0.41 -5.24 -9.58
N ILE A 14 0.06 -4.27 -8.81
CA ILE A 14 1.30 -4.33 -8.05
C ILE A 14 0.93 -4.55 -6.59
N ARG A 15 1.49 -5.60 -5.99
CA ARG A 15 1.45 -5.80 -4.53
C ARG A 15 2.62 -5.03 -3.91
N CYS A 16 2.29 -4.05 -3.08
CA CYS A 16 3.26 -3.26 -2.33
C CYS A 16 3.23 -3.69 -0.86
N ARG A 17 4.36 -4.17 -0.33
CA ARG A 17 4.52 -4.41 1.12
C ARG A 17 5.21 -3.23 1.77
N MET A 18 4.69 -2.80 2.90
CA MET A 18 5.12 -1.58 3.57
C MET A 18 5.37 -1.81 5.06
N ALA A 19 6.33 -1.08 5.62
CA ALA A 19 6.47 -0.91 7.06
C ALA A 19 5.59 0.27 7.52
N VAL A 20 4.58 -0.01 8.34
CA VAL A 20 3.63 0.97 8.86
C VAL A 20 3.45 0.74 10.37
N HIS A 21 3.72 1.76 11.19
CA HIS A 21 3.42 1.75 12.63
C HIS A 21 3.87 0.49 13.41
N GLY A 22 5.04 -0.05 13.10
CA GLY A 22 5.62 -1.22 13.78
C GLY A 22 5.28 -2.58 13.15
N THR A 23 4.46 -2.63 12.10
CA THR A 23 4.24 -3.84 11.29
C THR A 23 4.92 -3.72 9.92
N GLU A 24 5.51 -4.82 9.44
CA GLU A 24 6.09 -4.94 8.09
C GLU A 24 5.21 -5.73 7.12
N GLU A 25 4.05 -6.20 7.59
CA GLU A 25 3.11 -7.04 6.85
C GLU A 25 1.93 -6.22 6.28
N PHE A 26 2.09 -4.91 6.17
CA PHE A 26 1.07 -4.03 5.61
C PHE A 26 1.08 -4.11 4.09
N ILE A 27 0.00 -4.62 3.49
CA ILE A 27 -0.13 -4.85 2.04
C ILE A 27 -1.05 -3.82 1.41
N VAL A 28 -0.57 -3.17 0.34
CA VAL A 28 -1.35 -2.28 -0.52
C VAL A 28 -1.41 -2.88 -1.92
N LYS A 29 -2.61 -2.91 -2.51
CA LYS A 29 -2.81 -3.29 -3.92
C LYS A 29 -2.93 -2.03 -4.77
N ILE A 30 -2.09 -1.93 -5.78
CA ILE A 30 -2.05 -0.77 -6.68
C ILE A 30 -2.45 -1.26 -8.07
N PRO A 31 -3.55 -0.77 -8.65
CA PRO A 31 -3.92 -1.11 -10.02
C PRO A 31 -2.79 -0.76 -11.00
N ASN A 32 -2.54 -1.63 -11.99
CA ASN A 32 -1.55 -1.40 -13.04
C ASN A 32 -2.11 -0.51 -14.19
N SER A 33 -3.01 0.43 -13.88
CA SER A 33 -3.53 1.38 -14.85
C SER A 33 -2.61 2.59 -15.02
N ALA A 34 -2.58 3.13 -16.24
CA ALA A 34 -1.84 4.35 -16.54
C ALA A 34 -2.37 5.52 -15.69
N GLY A 35 -1.48 6.20 -14.95
CA GLY A 35 -1.80 7.38 -14.15
C GLY A 35 -1.67 7.23 -12.64
N HIS A 36 -1.44 6.02 -12.11
CA HIS A 36 -1.16 5.85 -10.67
C HIS A 36 0.27 6.27 -10.30
N VAL A 37 0.40 6.75 -9.05
CA VAL A 37 1.69 7.11 -8.45
C VAL A 37 2.63 5.92 -8.52
N ARG A 38 3.78 6.12 -9.16
CA ARG A 38 4.83 5.11 -9.24
C ARG A 38 5.63 5.11 -7.94
N LEU A 39 5.26 4.19 -7.04
CA LEU A 39 6.02 3.95 -5.82
C LEU A 39 7.39 3.34 -6.13
N GLN A 40 8.36 3.63 -5.27
CA GLN A 40 9.70 3.08 -5.32
C GLN A 40 10.07 2.40 -4.00
N ARG A 41 10.94 1.39 -4.06
CA ARG A 41 11.49 0.76 -2.85
C ARG A 41 12.18 1.81 -1.98
N ASN A 42 12.02 1.70 -0.66
CA ASN A 42 12.49 2.63 0.37
C ASN A 42 11.85 4.02 0.36
N GLN A 43 10.91 4.30 -0.54
CA GLN A 43 10.15 5.55 -0.52
C GLN A 43 9.27 5.62 0.73
N GLU A 44 9.26 6.78 1.39
CA GLU A 44 8.31 7.09 2.45
C GLU A 44 7.06 7.74 1.85
N VAL A 45 5.90 7.25 2.24
CA VAL A 45 4.61 7.66 1.67
C VAL A 45 3.56 7.84 2.77
N THR A 46 2.67 8.80 2.56
CA THR A 46 1.49 8.97 3.39
C THR A 46 0.46 7.90 3.01
N VAL A 47 -0.03 7.19 4.01
CA VAL A 47 -1.11 6.20 3.86
C VAL A 47 -2.38 6.83 4.43
N SER A 48 -3.45 6.80 3.64
CA SER A 48 -4.77 7.33 3.99
C SER A 48 -5.86 6.43 3.44
N TRP A 49 -7.07 6.57 3.98
CA TRP A 49 -8.24 5.78 3.62
C TRP A 49 -9.37 6.70 3.20
N SER A 50 -10.22 6.27 2.26
CA SER A 50 -11.55 6.87 2.13
C SER A 50 -12.37 6.43 3.35
N ALA A 51 -13.03 7.38 4.01
CA ALA A 51 -13.80 7.09 5.22
C ALA A 51 -14.91 6.05 4.95
N GLU A 52 -15.44 6.00 3.73
CA GLU A 52 -16.49 5.06 3.31
C GLU A 52 -16.00 3.60 3.17
N ASP A 53 -14.70 3.40 2.98
CA ASP A 53 -14.07 2.08 2.86
C ASP A 53 -13.60 1.53 4.22
N CYS A 54 -13.55 2.38 5.25
CA CYS A 54 -13.16 1.97 6.60
C CYS A 54 -14.22 1.05 7.22
N ARG A 55 -13.82 -0.16 7.60
CA ARG A 55 -14.66 -1.11 8.34
C ARG A 55 -14.08 -1.30 9.73
N ALA A 56 -14.89 -1.05 10.76
CA ALA A 56 -14.60 -1.46 12.12
C ALA A 56 -15.17 -2.87 12.34
N LEU A 57 -14.39 -3.72 12.99
CA LEU A 57 -14.81 -5.03 13.47
C LEU A 57 -14.77 -5.00 15.00
N ASP A 58 -15.70 -5.71 15.63
CA ASP A 58 -15.63 -5.96 17.07
C ASP A 58 -14.46 -6.89 17.39
N ALA A 59 -13.90 -6.76 18.60
CA ALA A 59 -12.73 -7.50 19.06
C ALA A 59 -13.02 -8.96 19.41
#